data_AF-A0A848UY40-F1
#
_entry.id   AF-A0A848UY40-F1
#
_cell.length_a   1.000
_cell.length_b   1.000
_cell.length_c   1.000
_cell.angle_alpha   90.00
_cell.angle_beta   90.00
_cell.angle_gamma   90.00
#
_symmetry.space_group_name_H-M   'P 1'
#
loop_
_entity.id
_entity.type
_entity.pdbx_description
1 polymer ?
#
loop_
_entity_poly.entity_id
_entity_poly.type
_entity_poly.pdbx_seq_one_letter_code
_entity_poly.pdbx_strand_id
1 'polypeptide(L)'
;VWREGSVEDLTLTLRDRNGETELGKVTERKVQRLLGAEFTDVPESDKERLGIHGGAKIDELFSGKLASIGVEKGFIITEVDGKKVYDADDVANILKNKSGGVLIEGVYPNGSKAYFGFGM
;
A
#
# COMPACT_ATOMS: atom_id res chain seq x y z
N VAL A 1 -6.55 45.48 -9.15
CA VAL A 1 -6.75 45.53 -7.68
C VAL A 1 -7.19 44.14 -7.24
N TRP A 2 -6.49 43.56 -6.25
CA TRP A 2 -6.75 42.24 -5.65
C TRP A 2 -7.84 42.31 -4.56
N ARG A 3 -8.55 41.18 -4.38
CA ARG A 3 -9.25 40.60 -3.19
C ARG A 3 -10.42 39.77 -3.74
N GLU A 4 -10.65 38.50 -3.45
CA GLU A 4 -10.60 37.70 -2.22
C GLU A 4 -10.84 36.25 -2.72
N GLY A 5 -10.11 35.19 -2.37
CA GLY A 5 -9.37 34.93 -1.15
C GLY A 5 -9.92 33.72 -0.36
N SER A 6 -11.01 33.07 -0.81
CA SER A 6 -11.63 31.96 -0.08
C SER A 6 -11.84 30.75 -0.97
N VAL A 7 -10.91 29.80 -0.89
CA VAL A 7 -11.13 28.44 -1.37
C VAL A 7 -11.82 27.72 -0.22
N GLU A 8 -13.14 27.62 -0.26
CA GLU A 8 -13.87 26.79 0.70
C GLU A 8 -13.75 25.34 0.24
N ASP A 9 -13.07 24.51 1.05
CA ASP A 9 -13.01 23.06 0.88
C ASP A 9 -14.42 22.46 0.97
N LEU A 10 -15.06 22.30 -0.18
CA LEU A 10 -16.31 21.57 -0.36
C LEU A 10 -16.10 20.11 0.05
N THR A 11 -16.30 19.83 1.34
CA THR A 11 -16.38 18.48 1.89
C THR A 11 -17.72 17.89 1.48
N LEU A 12 -17.80 17.42 0.23
CA LEU A 12 -18.96 16.70 -0.28
C LEU A 12 -19.09 15.37 0.46
N THR A 13 -19.96 15.34 1.47
CA THR A 13 -20.37 14.11 2.14
C THR A 13 -21.46 13.47 1.29
N LEU A 14 -21.08 12.57 0.37
CA LEU A 14 -22.05 11.68 -0.27
C LEU A 14 -22.63 10.76 0.79
N ARG A 15 -23.90 10.99 1.11
CA ARG A 15 -24.70 10.21 2.05
C ARG A 15 -25.55 9.27 1.21
N ASP A 16 -25.19 7.99 1.12
CA ASP A 16 -26.06 6.98 0.54
C ASP A 16 -27.07 6.49 1.58
N ARG A 17 -28.19 5.95 1.11
CA ARG A 17 -29.47 5.86 1.81
C ARG A 17 -29.80 4.42 2.23
N ASN A 18 -28.82 3.55 2.38
CA ASN A 18 -29.02 2.19 2.86
C ASN A 18 -28.14 1.96 4.09
N GLY A 19 -28.78 1.93 5.26
CA GLY A 19 -28.16 1.88 6.58
C GLY A 19 -27.46 0.57 6.93
N GLU A 20 -26.37 0.25 6.24
CA GLU A 20 -25.42 -0.79 6.64
C GLU A 20 -23.98 -0.25 6.55
N THR A 21 -23.53 0.36 7.64
CA THR A 21 -22.13 0.44 8.11
C THR A 21 -21.02 0.44 7.03
N GLU A 22 -20.98 1.45 6.17
CA GLU A 22 -19.90 1.65 5.18
C GLU A 22 -18.58 2.20 5.77
N LEU A 23 -18.51 2.42 7.08
CA LEU A 23 -17.31 2.98 7.73
C LEU A 23 -16.14 1.97 7.82
N GLY A 24 -16.42 0.66 7.84
CA GLY A 24 -15.39 -0.39 7.83
C GLY A 24 -14.75 -0.57 6.45
N LYS A 25 -15.58 -0.83 5.43
CA LYS A 25 -15.14 -1.16 4.06
C LYS A 25 -14.44 -0.02 3.33
N VAL A 26 -14.76 1.24 3.65
CA VAL A 26 -14.08 2.41 3.06
C VAL A 26 -12.69 2.58 3.69
N THR A 27 -12.53 2.22 4.96
CA THR A 27 -11.24 2.27 5.66
C THR A 27 -10.31 1.17 5.15
N GLU A 28 -10.81 -0.07 5.02
CA GLU A 28 -10.05 -1.20 4.45
C GLU A 28 -9.60 -0.93 3.01
N ARG A 29 -10.47 -0.40 2.14
CA ARG A 29 -10.11 -0.01 0.76
C ARG A 29 -9.15 1.18 0.68
N LYS A 30 -9.17 2.10 1.65
CA LYS A 30 -8.18 3.21 1.73
C LYS A 30 -6.81 2.71 2.16
N VAL A 31 -6.78 1.75 3.09
CA VAL A 31 -5.54 1.11 3.56
C VAL A 31 -4.88 0.32 2.43
N GLN A 32 -5.69 -0.34 1.61
CA GLN A 32 -5.21 -1.06 0.43
C GLN A 32 -4.48 -0.16 -0.57
N ARG A 33 -4.90 1.09 -0.77
CA ARG A 33 -4.30 2.05 -1.72
C ARG A 33 -3.16 2.89 -1.12
N LEU A 34 -2.27 2.29 -0.34
CA LEU A 34 -1.12 3.02 0.21
C LEU A 34 -0.08 3.30 -0.90
N LEU A 35 0.43 4.54 -0.97
CA LEU A 35 1.53 4.95 -1.86
C LEU A 35 1.29 4.72 -3.36
N GLY A 36 0.04 4.51 -3.76
CA GLY A 36 -0.36 4.18 -5.13
C GLY A 36 -0.20 2.70 -5.49
N ALA A 37 -0.17 1.78 -4.54
CA ALA A 37 -0.29 0.35 -4.81
C ALA A 37 -1.47 -0.24 -4.03
N GLU A 38 -2.04 -1.32 -4.54
CA GLU A 38 -2.99 -2.19 -3.87
C GLU A 38 -2.27 -3.44 -3.36
N PHE A 39 -2.28 -3.61 -2.04
CA PHE A 39 -1.66 -4.76 -1.40
C PHE A 39 -2.70 -5.84 -1.09
N THR A 40 -2.32 -7.08 -1.35
CA THR A 40 -3.10 -8.29 -1.06
C THR A 40 -2.21 -9.30 -0.35
N ASP A 41 -2.83 -10.17 0.43
CA ASP A 41 -2.08 -11.25 1.06
C ASP A 41 -1.57 -12.24 0.01
N VAL A 42 -0.36 -12.76 0.25
CA VAL A 42 0.22 -13.79 -0.60
C VAL A 42 -0.52 -15.11 -0.35
N PRO A 43 -1.01 -15.81 -1.39
CA PRO A 43 -1.63 -17.12 -1.21
C PRO A 43 -0.58 -18.16 -0.78
N GLU A 44 -1.02 -19.17 -0.03
CA GLU A 44 -0.13 -20.21 0.52
C GLU A 44 0.71 -20.92 -0.55
N SER A 45 0.13 -21.14 -1.74
CA SER A 45 0.83 -21.72 -2.89
C SER A 45 2.04 -20.89 -3.37
N ASP A 46 1.93 -19.56 -3.36
CA ASP A 46 3.05 -18.68 -3.70
C ASP A 46 4.09 -18.63 -2.58
N LYS A 47 3.64 -18.71 -1.32
CA LYS A 47 4.53 -18.79 -0.15
C LYS A 47 5.42 -20.04 -0.22
N GLU A 48 4.84 -21.20 -0.47
CA GLU A 48 5.57 -22.46 -0.62
C GLU A 48 6.52 -22.43 -1.81
N ARG A 49 6.06 -21.91 -2.96
CA ARG A 49 6.84 -21.83 -4.19
C ARG A 49 8.06 -20.92 -4.08
N LEU A 50 7.94 -19.83 -3.33
CA LEU A 50 9.00 -18.84 -3.12
C LEU A 50 9.81 -19.08 -1.84
N GLY A 51 9.38 -20.02 -0.99
CA GLY A 51 10.01 -20.31 0.29
C GLY A 51 9.91 -19.16 1.29
N ILE A 52 8.83 -18.37 1.24
CA ILE A 52 8.60 -17.23 2.13
C ILE A 52 7.54 -17.57 3.17
N HIS A 53 7.70 -17.09 4.40
CA HIS A 53 6.73 -17.35 5.48
C HIS A 53 5.49 -16.44 5.42
N GLY A 54 5.62 -15.28 4.77
CA GLY A 54 4.60 -14.26 4.71
C GLY A 54 5.06 -13.09 3.84
N GLY A 55 4.12 -12.21 3.53
CA GLY A 55 4.38 -11.03 2.73
C GLY A 55 3.11 -10.43 2.15
N ALA A 56 3.25 -9.23 1.64
CA ALA A 56 2.19 -8.50 0.95
C ALA A 56 2.50 -8.42 -0.55
N LYS A 57 1.62 -8.96 -1.38
CA LYS A 57 1.72 -8.90 -2.84
C LYS A 57 1.06 -7.64 -3.36
N ILE A 58 1.75 -6.93 -4.25
CA ILE A 58 1.16 -5.83 -5.00
C ILE A 58 0.27 -6.40 -6.10
N ASP A 59 -1.04 -6.37 -5.91
CA ASP A 59 -1.99 -6.86 -6.91
C ASP A 59 -2.22 -5.82 -8.00
N GLU A 60 -2.40 -4.55 -7.62
CA GLU A 60 -2.48 -3.44 -8.55
C GLU A 60 -1.46 -2.36 -8.21
N LEU A 61 -0.89 -1.74 -9.24
CA LEU A 61 0.00 -0.62 -9.09
C LEU A 61 -0.57 0.56 -9.88
N PHE A 62 -0.84 1.64 -9.18
CA PHE A 62 -1.30 2.91 -9.71
C PHE A 62 -0.13 3.90 -9.80
N SER A 63 -0.36 4.99 -10.52
CA SER A 63 0.56 6.13 -10.56
C SER A 63 0.76 6.67 -9.14
N GLY A 64 1.95 6.47 -8.58
CA GLY A 64 2.25 6.83 -7.19
C GLY A 64 3.73 6.72 -6.85
N LYS A 65 4.08 6.86 -5.57
CA LYS A 65 5.47 6.80 -5.11
C LYS A 65 6.12 5.45 -5.44
N LEU A 66 5.38 4.34 -5.32
CA LEU A 66 5.90 3.00 -5.61
C LEU A 66 6.17 2.77 -7.10
N ALA A 67 5.27 3.23 -7.97
CA ALA A 67 5.53 3.20 -9.41
C ALA A 67 6.73 4.09 -9.79
N SER A 68 6.89 5.24 -9.13
CA SER A 68 7.99 6.17 -9.40
C SER A 68 9.37 5.64 -9.00
N ILE A 69 9.45 4.67 -8.08
CA ILE A 69 10.71 4.01 -7.69
C ILE A 69 10.99 2.72 -8.46
N GLY A 70 10.15 2.37 -9.43
CA GLY A 70 10.35 1.21 -10.29
C GLY A 70 9.85 -0.11 -9.71
N VAL A 71 9.00 -0.07 -8.66
CA VAL A 71 8.27 -1.26 -8.23
C VAL A 71 7.27 -1.65 -9.32
N GLU A 72 7.08 -2.95 -9.53
CA GLU A 72 6.14 -3.46 -10.53
C GLU A 72 5.03 -4.31 -9.89
N LYS A 73 3.93 -4.51 -10.63
CA LYS A 73 2.85 -5.40 -10.24
C LYS A 73 3.37 -6.81 -9.98
N GLY A 74 2.84 -7.45 -8.93
CA GLY A 74 3.20 -8.80 -8.52
C GLY A 74 4.38 -8.86 -7.56
N PHE A 75 5.07 -7.75 -7.29
CA PHE A 75 6.12 -7.71 -6.28
C PHE A 75 5.58 -8.07 -4.89
N ILE A 76 6.27 -8.98 -4.21
CA ILE A 76 5.90 -9.47 -2.88
C ILE A 76 6.85 -8.87 -1.86
N ILE A 77 6.32 -7.99 -1.03
CA ILE A 77 7.05 -7.36 0.07
C ILE A 77 7.15 -8.36 1.21
N THR A 78 8.36 -8.71 1.59
CA THR A 78 8.65 -9.61 2.71
C THR A 78 9.21 -8.86 3.91
N GLU A 79 9.81 -7.69 3.69
CA GLU A 79 10.41 -6.89 4.76
C GLU A 79 10.33 -5.39 4.42
N VAL A 80 10.10 -4.56 5.44
CA VAL A 80 10.07 -3.10 5.32
C VAL A 80 10.91 -2.51 6.44
N ASP A 81 12.02 -1.86 6.08
CA ASP A 81 12.95 -1.20 6.99
C ASP A 81 13.42 -2.12 8.14
N GLY A 82 13.82 -3.35 7.77
CA GLY A 82 14.23 -4.40 8.71
C GLY A 82 13.09 -5.09 9.47
N LYS A 83 11.82 -4.73 9.23
CA LYS A 83 10.65 -5.37 9.84
C LYS A 83 10.02 -6.38 8.89
N LYS A 84 9.94 -7.63 9.32
CA LYS A 84 9.25 -8.68 8.57
C LYS A 84 7.78 -8.35 8.40
N VAL A 85 7.29 -8.58 7.19
CA VAL A 85 5.89 -8.39 6.80
C VAL A 85 5.27 -9.76 6.59
N TYR A 86 4.15 -10.01 7.23
CA TYR A 86 3.42 -11.28 7.09
C TYR A 86 2.19 -11.15 6.20
N ASP A 87 1.55 -9.98 6.21
CA ASP A 87 0.31 -9.66 5.52
C ASP A 87 0.30 -8.22 4.96
N ALA A 88 -0.76 -7.88 4.21
CA ALA A 88 -0.95 -6.54 3.66
C ALA A 88 -1.16 -5.45 4.74
N ASP A 89 -1.76 -5.80 5.87
CA ASP A 89 -2.02 -4.89 6.98
C ASP A 89 -0.73 -4.45 7.69
N ASP A 90 0.25 -5.34 7.83
CA ASP A 90 1.59 -5.06 8.37
C ASP A 90 2.26 -3.93 7.58
N VAL A 91 2.22 -3.99 6.25
CA VAL A 91 2.78 -2.94 5.39
C VAL A 91 2.12 -1.60 5.69
N ALA A 92 0.80 -1.57 5.77
CA ALA A 92 0.07 -0.36 6.08
C ALA A 92 0.41 0.19 7.47
N ASN A 93 0.52 -0.68 8.48
CA ASN A 93 0.84 -0.30 9.86
C ASN A 93 2.26 0.23 10.01
N ILE A 94 3.23 -0.37 9.30
CA ILE A 94 4.62 0.07 9.27
C ILE A 94 4.72 1.43 8.59
N LEU A 95 4.08 1.60 7.43
CA LEU A 95 4.12 2.84 6.66
C LEU A 95 3.39 4.00 7.33
N LYS A 96 2.26 3.74 8.02
CA LYS A 96 1.49 4.78 8.73
C LYS A 96 2.30 5.53 9.80
N ASN A 97 3.23 4.84 10.46
CA ASN A 97 3.99 5.40 11.59
C ASN A 97 5.43 5.79 11.21
N LYS A 98 5.81 5.62 9.95
CA LYS A 98 7.14 5.97 9.48
C LYS A 98 7.15 7.42 8.99
N SER A 99 8.31 8.06 9.07
CA SER A 99 8.56 9.39 8.51
C SER A 99 10.01 9.42 8.04
N GLY A 100 10.26 9.91 6.82
CA GLY A 100 11.58 9.86 6.18
C GLY A 100 11.70 8.76 5.13
N GLY A 101 12.92 8.24 4.95
CA GLY A 101 13.21 7.18 3.98
C GLY A 101 12.70 5.82 4.45
N VAL A 102 12.02 5.09 3.57
CA VAL A 102 11.57 3.71 3.76
C VAL A 102 12.28 2.83 2.76
N LEU A 103 12.88 1.74 3.25
CA LEU A 103 13.39 0.66 2.43
C LEU A 103 12.38 -0.49 2.41
N ILE A 104 11.98 -0.92 1.23
CA ILE A 104 11.13 -2.09 1.02
C ILE A 104 11.99 -3.18 0.40
N GLU A 105 11.91 -4.38 0.95
CA GLU A 105 12.60 -5.56 0.47
C GLU A 105 11.58 -6.64 0.16
N GLY A 106 11.81 -7.33 -0.95
CA GLY A 106 10.85 -8.30 -1.42
C GLY A 106 11.38 -9.18 -2.52
N VAL A 107 10.47 -10.01 -3.00
CA VAL A 107 10.70 -11.00 -4.02
C VAL A 107 9.64 -10.89 -5.09
N TYR A 108 10.05 -11.00 -6.35
CA TYR A 108 9.14 -11.12 -7.47
C TYR A 108 8.61 -12.55 -7.57
N PRO A 109 7.47 -12.76 -8.23
CA PRO A 109 6.90 -14.09 -8.40
C PRO A 109 7.78 -15.01 -9.24
N ASN A 110 8.81 -14.46 -9.93
CA ASN A 110 9.84 -15.23 -10.62
C ASN A 110 11.02 -15.67 -9.70
N GLY A 111 10.99 -15.33 -8.41
CA GLY A 111 12.05 -15.63 -7.44
C GLY A 111 13.17 -14.59 -7.34
N SER A 112 13.14 -13.53 -8.16
CA SER A 112 14.16 -12.47 -8.11
C SER A 112 13.93 -11.57 -6.91
N LYS A 113 14.96 -11.32 -6.11
CA LYS A 113 14.89 -10.39 -4.99
C LYS A 113 15.15 -8.97 -5.46
N ALA A 114 14.39 -8.01 -4.95
CA ALA A 114 14.59 -6.61 -5.22
C ALA A 114 14.37 -5.76 -3.97
N TYR A 115 15.01 -4.59 -3.98
CA TYR A 115 15.07 -3.65 -2.87
C TYR A 115 14.77 -2.26 -3.41
N PHE A 116 13.81 -1.58 -2.80
CA PHE A 116 13.32 -0.29 -3.24
C PHE A 116 13.30 0.69 -2.08
N GLY A 117 14.02 1.80 -2.21
CA GLY A 117 14.03 2.88 -1.23
C GLY A 117 13.23 4.08 -1.72
N PHE A 118 12.35 4.64 -0.91
CA PHE A 118 11.66 5.90 -1.22
C PHE A 118 11.50 6.79 0.00
N GLY A 119 11.45 8.11 -0.21
CA GLY A 119 11.15 9.08 0.83
C GLY A 119 9.65 9.34 0.96
N MET A 120 9.16 9.45 2.19
CA MET A 120 7.79 9.87 2.51
C MET A 120 7.63 11.38 2.53
#